data_AF-A0AAE2M5H4-F1
#
_entry.id   AF-A0AAE2M5H4-F1
#
_cell.length_a   1.000
_cell.length_b   1.000
_cell.length_c   1.000
_cell.angle_alpha   90.00
_cell.angle_beta   90.00
_cell.angle_gamma   90.00
#
_symmetry.space_group_name_H-M   'P 1'
#
loop_
_entity.id
_entity.type
_entity.pdbx_description
1 polymer ?
#
loop_
_entity_poly.entity_id
_entity_poly.type
_entity_poly.pdbx_seq_one_letter_code
_entity_poly.pdbx_strand_id
1 'polypeptide(L)'
;MKMSQKLRAIRKAEGLTQAKFCELTGLAISTLKNYEGEHREPGIQIVTQIVNTALFKKYTLWIMTDETAPQAGQIAPAFAHIGQESTESDHSEKQTG
;
A
#
# COMPACT_ATOMS: atom_id res chain seq x y z
N MET A 1 -4.71 7.38 6.31
CA MET A 1 -5.62 6.35 5.72
C MET A 1 -5.81 5.22 6.72
N LYS A 2 -7.00 4.58 6.78
CA LYS A 2 -7.18 3.33 7.56
C LYS A 2 -6.40 2.17 6.92
N MET A 3 -6.08 1.14 7.70
CA MET A 3 -5.31 -0.02 7.21
C MET A 3 -6.02 -0.74 6.05
N SER A 4 -7.34 -0.88 6.12
CA SER A 4 -8.18 -1.41 5.03
C SER A 4 -8.01 -0.64 3.71
N GLN A 5 -7.95 0.68 3.79
CA GLN A 5 -7.78 1.57 2.64
C GLN A 5 -6.36 1.43 2.06
N LYS A 6 -5.35 1.29 2.93
CA LYS A 6 -3.96 1.04 2.49
C LYS A 6 -3.82 -0.28 1.73
N LEU A 7 -4.45 -1.36 2.20
CA LEU A 7 -4.48 -2.65 1.48
C LEU A 7 -5.14 -2.52 0.11
N ARG A 8 -6.28 -1.83 0.03
CA ARG A 8 -6.95 -1.56 -1.24
C ARG A 8 -6.05 -0.76 -2.19
N ALA A 9 -5.31 0.23 -1.70
CA ALA A 9 -4.39 1.02 -2.50
C ALA A 9 -3.24 0.17 -3.08
N ILE A 10 -2.63 -0.69 -2.27
CA ILE A 10 -1.61 -1.65 -2.73
C ILE A 10 -2.17 -2.54 -3.85
N ARG A 11 -3.34 -3.15 -3.64
CA ARG A 11 -3.95 -4.03 -4.64
C ARG A 11 -4.20 -3.30 -5.96
N LYS A 12 -4.76 -2.09 -5.90
CA LYS A 12 -5.04 -1.28 -7.09
C LYS A 12 -3.76 -0.84 -7.80
N ALA A 13 -2.70 -0.50 -7.07
CA ALA A 13 -1.42 -0.11 -7.66
C ALA A 13 -0.77 -1.24 -8.46
N GLU A 14 -0.95 -2.50 -8.04
CA GLU A 14 -0.51 -3.66 -8.81
C GLU A 14 -1.51 -4.09 -9.91
N GLY A 15 -2.60 -3.35 -10.13
CA GLY A 15 -3.61 -3.67 -11.14
C GLY A 15 -4.36 -4.99 -10.88
N LEU A 16 -4.37 -5.48 -9.64
CA LEU A 16 -4.88 -6.80 -9.32
C LEU A 16 -6.38 -6.79 -9.02
N THR A 17 -7.07 -7.83 -9.48
CA THR A 17 -8.42 -8.16 -9.00
C THR A 17 -8.37 -8.63 -7.55
N GLN A 18 -9.50 -8.57 -6.83
CA GLN A 18 -9.60 -9.12 -5.48
C GLN A 18 -9.25 -10.61 -5.42
N ALA A 19 -9.66 -11.38 -6.43
CA ALA A 19 -9.35 -12.80 -6.53
C ALA A 19 -7.85 -13.05 -6.67
N LYS A 20 -7.17 -12.34 -7.58
CA LYS A 20 -5.72 -12.53 -7.77
C LYS A 20 -4.91 -12.09 -6.57
N PHE A 21 -5.33 -11.00 -5.90
CA PHE A 21 -4.72 -10.58 -4.65
C PHE A 21 -4.83 -11.68 -3.58
N CYS A 22 -6.03 -12.24 -3.39
CA CYS A 22 -6.27 -13.33 -2.45
C CYS A 22 -5.42 -14.58 -2.75
N GLU A 23 -5.26 -14.94 -4.02
CA GLU A 23 -4.41 -16.04 -4.47
C GLU A 23 -2.94 -15.82 -4.08
N LEU A 24 -2.42 -14.60 -4.29
CA LEU A 24 -1.03 -14.26 -3.99
C LEU A 24 -0.74 -14.14 -2.48
N THR A 25 -1.71 -13.66 -1.71
CA THR A 25 -1.54 -13.48 -0.26
C THR A 25 -1.99 -14.69 0.55
N GLY A 26 -2.75 -15.62 -0.03
CA GLY A 26 -3.41 -16.72 0.70
C GLY A 26 -4.60 -16.27 1.56
N LEU A 27 -5.22 -15.14 1.24
CA LEU A 27 -6.39 -14.65 1.99
C LEU A 27 -7.68 -15.21 1.42
N ALA A 28 -8.67 -15.43 2.28
CA ALA A 28 -10.02 -15.70 1.81
C ALA A 28 -10.65 -14.44 1.18
N ILE A 29 -11.35 -14.61 0.06
CA ILE A 29 -11.99 -13.49 -0.65
C ILE A 29 -13.04 -12.75 0.18
N SER A 30 -13.77 -13.47 1.04
CA SER A 30 -14.73 -12.89 1.99
C SER A 30 -14.03 -11.97 2.99
N THR A 31 -12.86 -12.38 3.48
CA THR A 31 -12.02 -11.60 4.39
C THR A 31 -11.55 -10.30 3.73
N LEU A 32 -11.04 -10.38 2.49
CA LEU A 32 -10.63 -9.18 1.75
C LEU A 32 -11.81 -8.22 1.51
N LYS A 33 -13.00 -8.74 1.17
CA LYS A 33 -14.21 -7.93 1.00
C LYS A 33 -14.59 -7.19 2.28
N ASN A 34 -14.50 -7.86 3.44
CA ASN A 34 -14.77 -7.22 4.73
C ASN A 34 -13.78 -6.08 5.03
N TYR A 35 -12.51 -6.27 4.68
CA TYR A 35 -11.50 -5.21 4.83
C TYR A 35 -11.76 -4.05 3.87
N GLU A 36 -11.86 -4.31 2.58
CA GLU A 36 -12.02 -3.24 1.58
C GLU A 36 -13.39 -2.56 1.61
N GLY A 37 -14.40 -3.21 2.19
CA GLY A 37 -15.71 -2.63 2.50
C GLY A 37 -15.75 -1.89 3.84
N GLU A 38 -14.61 -1.78 4.54
CA GLU A 38 -14.47 -1.14 5.85
C GLU A 38 -15.35 -1.74 6.96
N HIS A 39 -15.86 -2.95 6.76
CA HIS A 39 -16.63 -3.69 7.77
C HIS A 39 -15.74 -4.23 8.90
N ARG A 40 -14.46 -4.43 8.64
CA ARG A 40 -13.47 -4.93 9.60
C ARG A 40 -12.10 -4.35 9.30
N GLU A 41 -11.31 -4.07 10.34
CA GLU A 41 -9.88 -3.77 10.15
C GLU A 41 -9.03 -5.05 10.17
N PRO A 42 -8.01 -5.15 9.30
CA PRO A 42 -7.07 -6.25 9.31
C PRO A 42 -6.15 -6.15 10.54
N GLY A 43 -5.91 -7.28 11.21
CA GLY A 43 -4.92 -7.37 12.29
C GLY A 43 -3.49 -7.40 11.75
N ILE A 44 -2.50 -7.15 12.63
CA ILE A 44 -1.09 -7.08 12.24
C ILE A 44 -0.58 -8.36 11.56
N GLN A 45 -1.06 -9.54 11.97
CA GLN A 45 -0.69 -10.82 11.37
C GLN A 45 -1.06 -10.89 9.90
N ILE A 46 -2.23 -10.35 9.54
CA ILE A 46 -2.70 -10.30 8.15
C ILE A 46 -1.86 -9.31 7.35
N VAL A 47 -1.58 -8.13 7.91
CA VAL A 47 -0.73 -7.13 7.23
C VAL A 47 0.66 -7.71 6.97
N THR A 48 1.27 -8.34 7.98
CA THR A 48 2.57 -9.03 7.88
C THR A 48 2.55 -10.13 6.83
N GLN A 49 1.49 -10.95 6.76
CA GLN A 49 1.34 -11.98 5.73
C GLN A 49 1.36 -11.37 4.33
N ILE A 50 0.63 -10.26 4.12
CA ILE A 50 0.55 -9.59 2.82
C ILE A 50 1.90 -8.99 2.42
N VAL A 51 2.55 -8.21 3.29
CA VAL A 51 3.81 -7.52 2.94
C VAL A 51 4.99 -8.48 2.79
N ASN A 52 4.91 -9.70 3.32
CA ASN A 52 5.94 -10.72 3.08
C ASN A 52 5.82 -11.40 1.70
N THR A 53 4.73 -11.18 0.96
CA THR A 53 4.67 -11.57 -0.45
C THR A 53 5.66 -10.71 -1.25
N ALA A 54 6.47 -11.34 -2.10
CA ALA A 54 7.53 -10.68 -2.88
C ALA A 54 7.05 -9.42 -3.64
N LEU A 55 5.84 -9.47 -4.21
CA LEU A 55 5.25 -8.36 -4.95
C LEU A 55 4.92 -7.14 -4.06
N PHE A 56 4.54 -7.37 -2.80
CA PHE A 56 4.03 -6.34 -1.89
C PHE A 56 5.08 -5.85 -0.88
N LYS A 57 6.24 -6.53 -0.79
CA LYS A 57 7.32 -6.18 0.14
C LYS A 57 7.82 -4.74 0.02
N LYS A 58 7.74 -4.16 -1.19
CA LYS A 58 8.08 -2.76 -1.47
C LYS A 58 7.16 -1.74 -0.78
N TYR A 59 6.02 -2.16 -0.22
CA TYR A 59 5.07 -1.27 0.45
C TYR A 59 5.14 -1.35 1.99
N THR A 60 6.09 -2.10 2.55
CA THR A 60 6.14 -2.42 3.99
C THR A 60 6.27 -1.17 4.84
N LEU A 61 7.22 -0.29 4.52
CA LEU A 61 7.45 0.94 5.29
C LEU A 61 6.22 1.84 5.23
N TRP A 62 5.67 2.04 4.03
CA TRP A 62 4.52 2.91 3.80
C TRP A 62 3.26 2.43 4.53
N ILE A 63 2.96 1.13 4.47
CA ILE A 63 1.74 0.63 5.11
C ILE A 63 1.82 0.76 6.64
N MET A 64 3.00 0.60 7.23
CA MET A 64 3.22 0.63 8.68
C MET A 64 3.39 2.04 9.24
N THR A 65 4.07 2.93 8.51
CA THR A 65 4.55 4.22 9.06
C THR A 65 4.13 5.44 8.25
N ASP A 66 3.48 5.24 7.09
CA ASP A 66 3.22 6.29 6.08
C ASP A 66 4.50 6.92 5.48
N GLU A 67 5.68 6.37 5.78
CA GLU A 67 6.96 6.82 5.20
C GLU A 67 7.36 6.01 3.96
N THR A 68 8.29 6.56 3.17
CA THR A 68 8.89 5.88 2.03
C THR A 68 10.41 6.00 2.07
N ALA A 69 11.11 5.03 1.48
CA ALA A 69 12.55 5.04 1.31
C ALA A 69 12.90 4.44 -0.07
N PRO A 70 12.75 5.22 -1.17
CA PRO A 70 12.93 4.71 -2.52
C PRO A 70 14.31 4.08 -2.77
N GLN A 71 15.36 4.62 -2.16
CA GLN A 71 16.72 4.06 -2.23
C GLN A 71 16.84 2.64 -1.63
N ALA A 72 15.92 2.26 -0.73
CA ALA A 72 15.83 0.93 -0.14
C ALA A 72 14.72 0.07 -0.80
N GLY A 73 14.15 0.53 -1.91
CA GLY A 73 13.04 -0.13 -2.60
C GLY A 73 11.70 -0.09 -1.83
N GLN A 74 11.58 0.78 -0.81
CA GLN A 74 10.33 1.00 -0.08
C GLN A 74 9.61 2.22 -0.64
N ILE A 75 8.45 2.02 -1.25
CA ILE A 75 7.70 3.06 -1.98
C ILE A 75 6.25 3.13 -1.51
N ALA A 76 5.57 4.22 -1.83
CA ALA A 76 4.11 4.31 -1.69
C ALA A 76 3.43 3.75 -2.97
N PRO A 77 2.24 3.14 -2.85
CA PRO A 77 1.41 2.81 -4.01
C PRO A 77 1.05 4.06 -4.82
N ALA A 78 1.01 3.97 -6.16
CA ALA A 78 0.68 5.13 -7.02
C ALA A 78 -0.67 5.80 -6.68
N PHE A 79 -1.64 5.02 -6.17
CA PHE A 79 -2.96 5.52 -5.77
C PHE A 79 -3.05 5.99 -4.31
N ALA A 80 -1.95 6.01 -3.56
CA ALA A 80 -1.91 6.39 -2.15
C ALA A 80 -2.26 7.87 -1.91
N HIS A 81 -1.99 8.74 -2.89
CA HIS A 81 -2.14 10.19 -2.74
C HIS A 81 -3.52 10.75 -3.15
N ILE A 82 -4.48 9.91 -3.56
CA ILE A 82 -5.79 10.36 -4.09
C ILE A 82 -6.70 11.04 -3.02
N GLY A 83 -6.20 11.30 -1.82
CA GLY A 83 -6.94 12.02 -0.77
C GLY A 83 -6.12 12.99 0.08
N GLN A 84 -4.86 13.27 -0.26
CA GLN A 84 -4.08 14.30 0.40
C GLN A 84 -3.62 15.28 -0.69
N GLU A 85 -4.13 16.51 -0.59
CA GLU A 85 -3.64 17.67 -1.35
C GLU A 85 -2.12 17.62 -1.41
N SER A 86 -1.61 17.57 -2.64
CA SER A 86 -0.19 17.51 -2.95
C SER A 86 0.52 18.66 -2.27
N THR A 87 1.21 18.37 -1.17
CA THR A 87 2.33 19.21 -0.75
C THR A 87 3.47 18.86 -1.68
N GLU A 88 3.53 19.62 -2.77
CA GLU A 88 4.69 19.74 -3.64
C GLU A 88 5.93 19.96 -2.77
N SER A 89 6.75 18.92 -2.62
CA SER A 89 8.15 19.11 -2.24
C SER A 89 8.87 19.54 -3.50
N ASP A 90 8.84 20.84 -3.78
CA ASP A 90 9.70 21.52 -4.76
C ASP A 90 11.16 21.28 -4.37
N HIS A 91 11.78 20.23 -4.91
CA HIS A 91 13.22 20.14 -4.93
C HIS A 91 13.72 20.99 -6.11
N SER A 92 13.81 22.30 -5.89
CA SER A 92 14.47 23.22 -6.81
C SER A 92 15.98 23.04 -6.69
N GLU A 93 16.54 22.11 -7.46
CA GLU A 93 17.98 22.09 -7.74
C GLU A 93 18.32 23.25 -8.67
N LYS A 94 18.63 24.41 -8.08
CA LYS A 94 19.36 25.46 -8.78
C LYS A 94 20.85 25.08 -8.83
N GLN A 95 21.27 24.51 -9.95
CA GLN A 95 22.67 24.56 -10.36
C GLN A 95 22.87 25.80 -11.24
N THR A 96 23.64 26.78 -10.76
CA THR A 96 24.13 27.89 -11.59
C THR A 96 25.46 28.38 -11.02
N GLY A 97 26.49 28.42 -11.88
CA GLY A 97 27.77 29.11 -11.64
C GLY A 97 28.95 28.21 -11.41
#